data_AF-A0AAW9GWV0-F1
#
_entry.id   AF-A0AAW9GWV0-F1
#
_cell.length_a   1.000
_cell.length_b   1.000
_cell.length_c   1.000
_cell.angle_alpha   90.00
_cell.angle_beta   90.00
_cell.angle_gamma   90.00
#
_symmetry.space_group_name_H-M   'P 1'
#
loop_
_entity.id
_entity.type
_entity.pdbx_description
1 polymer ?
#
loop_
_entity_poly.entity_id
_entity_poly.type
_entity_poly.pdbx_seq_one_letter_code
_entity_poly.pdbx_strand_id
1 'polypeptide(L)'
;MASSLKLPSASELSGVWQLRGGEQQCEVVLHNTPLVDNTWRFEGDAPCLKALLPDVPSGWRPTPDGITLTKEQGQSVAFFSKEKEGYTLILPDGSARTLHKQP
;
A
#
# COMPACT_ATOMS: atom_id res chain seq x y z
N MET A 1 2.81 -29.62 -1.10
CA MET A 1 3.98 -28.87 -0.59
C MET A 1 3.53 -27.43 -0.43
N ALA A 2 3.45 -26.90 0.80
CA ALA A 2 3.12 -25.50 1.02
C ALA A 2 4.41 -24.69 0.83
N SER A 3 4.60 -24.09 -0.35
CA SER A 3 5.66 -23.10 -0.52
C SER A 3 5.29 -21.88 0.32
N SER A 4 5.99 -21.69 1.44
CA SER A 4 5.83 -20.52 2.29
C SER A 4 6.29 -19.30 1.51
N LEU A 5 5.42 -18.30 1.33
CA LEU A 5 5.79 -17.05 0.68
C LEU A 5 6.74 -16.27 1.61
N LYS A 6 7.88 -15.83 1.06
CA LYS A 6 8.83 -14.98 1.80
C LYS A 6 8.13 -13.66 2.13
N LEU A 7 8.05 -13.31 3.42
CA LEU A 7 7.65 -11.98 3.86
C LEU A 7 8.74 -10.96 3.47
N PRO A 8 8.44 -9.96 2.63
CA PRO A 8 9.39 -8.88 2.34
C PRO A 8 9.64 -8.02 3.58
N SER A 9 10.85 -7.50 3.72
CA SER A 9 11.15 -6.48 4.72
C SER A 9 10.62 -5.10 4.31
N ALA A 10 10.34 -4.23 5.27
CA ALA A 10 9.92 -2.87 4.98
C ALA A 10 11.01 -2.07 4.24
N SER A 11 12.29 -2.32 4.52
CA SER A 11 13.41 -1.74 3.77
C SER A 11 13.35 -2.06 2.27
N GLU A 12 13.04 -3.31 1.90
CA GLU A 12 12.95 -3.74 0.49
C GLU A 12 11.82 -3.01 -0.26
N LEU A 13 10.69 -2.75 0.42
CA LEU A 13 9.53 -2.09 -0.19
C LEU A 13 9.49 -0.58 0.03
N SER A 14 10.31 -0.02 0.90
CA SER A 14 10.38 1.43 1.11
C SER A 14 10.83 2.18 -0.16
N GLY A 15 10.37 3.42 -0.31
CA GLY A 15 10.66 4.28 -1.47
C GLY A 15 9.45 5.05 -1.95
N VAL A 16 9.56 5.63 -3.14
CA VAL A 16 8.48 6.34 -3.83
C VAL A 16 7.64 5.36 -4.65
N TRP A 17 6.33 5.51 -4.58
CA TRP A 17 5.35 4.65 -5.25
C TRP A 17 4.29 5.51 -5.92
N GLN A 18 3.65 4.93 -6.92
CA GLN A 18 2.52 5.51 -7.61
C GLN A 18 1.28 4.68 -7.35
N LEU A 19 0.31 5.29 -6.66
CA LEU A 19 -1.05 4.79 -6.54
C LEU A 19 -1.88 5.30 -7.71
N ARG A 20 -2.55 4.41 -8.45
CA ARG A 20 -3.38 4.76 -9.60
C ARG A 20 -4.79 4.21 -9.46
N GLY A 21 -5.76 4.92 -10.00
CA GLY A 21 -7.14 4.46 -10.14
C GLY A 21 -7.92 5.34 -11.12
N GLY A 22 -8.48 4.73 -12.16
CA GLY A 22 -9.09 5.48 -13.26
C GLY A 22 -8.06 6.43 -13.89
N GLU A 23 -8.41 7.72 -14.00
CA GLU A 23 -7.53 8.77 -14.53
C GLU A 23 -6.63 9.41 -13.45
N GLN A 24 -6.86 9.09 -12.17
CA GLN A 24 -6.13 9.71 -11.07
C GLN A 24 -4.87 8.92 -10.68
N GLN A 25 -3.82 9.66 -10.33
CA GLN A 25 -2.53 9.12 -9.94
C GLN A 25 -1.98 9.92 -8.76
N CYS A 26 -1.68 9.26 -7.65
CA CYS A 26 -1.11 9.85 -6.44
C CYS A 26 0.30 9.32 -6.22
N GLU A 27 1.26 10.21 -6.08
CA GLU A 27 2.59 9.83 -5.59
C GLU A 27 2.49 9.63 -4.07
N VAL A 28 3.06 8.53 -3.61
CA VAL A 28 3.03 8.12 -2.20
C VAL A 28 4.41 7.59 -1.80
N VAL A 29 4.81 7.80 -0.56
CA VAL A 29 6.09 7.36 -0.04
C VAL A 29 5.86 6.32 1.05
N LEU A 30 6.43 5.14 0.83
CA LEU A 30 6.51 4.09 1.83
C LEU A 30 7.81 4.29 2.61
N HIS A 31 7.72 4.85 3.81
CA HIS A 31 8.89 5.05 4.66
C HIS A 31 9.26 3.75 5.37
N ASN A 32 10.54 3.59 5.73
CA ASN A 32 11.01 2.52 6.61
C ASN A 32 11.11 2.98 8.08
N THR A 33 10.40 4.06 8.43
CA THR A 33 10.32 4.53 9.81
C THR A 33 9.15 3.85 10.52
N PRO A 34 9.36 3.22 11.69
CA PRO A 34 8.27 2.60 12.45
C PRO A 34 7.16 3.60 12.79
N LEU A 35 5.92 3.11 12.85
CA LEU A 35 4.75 3.86 13.27
C LEU A 35 4.16 3.29 14.58
N VAL A 36 3.49 2.14 14.50
CA VAL A 36 2.98 1.37 15.64
C VAL A 36 2.99 -0.11 15.30
N ASP A 37 3.27 -0.97 16.28
CA ASP A 37 3.40 -2.42 16.07
C ASP A 37 4.31 -2.75 14.86
N ASN A 38 3.88 -3.68 14.01
CA ASN A 38 4.56 -4.05 12.77
C ASN A 38 4.10 -3.20 11.57
N THR A 39 4.00 -1.88 11.75
CA THR A 39 3.67 -0.93 10.68
C THR A 39 4.71 0.18 10.58
N TRP A 40 4.82 0.75 9.38
CA TRP A 40 5.75 1.82 9.04
C TRP A 40 5.00 3.01 8.49
N ARG A 41 5.62 4.20 8.52
CA ARG A 41 4.99 5.45 8.07
C ARG A 41 4.68 5.42 6.58
N PHE A 42 3.49 5.89 6.24
CA PHE A 42 3.04 6.12 4.88
C PHE A 42 2.80 7.63 4.70
N GLU A 43 3.25 8.18 3.58
CA GLU A 43 3.05 9.58 3.25
C GLU A 43 2.50 9.70 1.83
N GLY A 44 1.65 10.70 1.60
CA GLY A 44 1.10 11.00 0.30
C GLY A 44 0.10 12.15 0.38
N ASP A 45 -0.26 12.71 -0.76
CA ASP A 45 -1.20 13.82 -0.83
C ASP A 45 -2.61 13.38 -0.37
N ALA A 46 -3.07 13.93 0.76
CA ALA A 46 -4.35 13.56 1.37
C ALA A 46 -5.56 13.73 0.44
N PRO A 47 -5.75 14.85 -0.29
CA PRO A 47 -6.87 14.97 -1.22
C PRO A 47 -6.80 13.94 -2.35
N CYS A 48 -5.62 13.66 -2.89
CA CYS A 48 -5.45 12.62 -3.90
C CYS A 48 -5.81 11.23 -3.35
N LEU A 49 -5.32 10.89 -2.16
CA LEU A 49 -5.59 9.60 -1.51
C LEU A 49 -7.07 9.39 -1.22
N LYS A 50 -7.80 10.42 -0.76
CA LYS A 50 -9.25 10.33 -0.48
C LYS A 50 -10.10 10.01 -1.70
N ALA A 51 -9.63 10.35 -2.89
CA ALA A 51 -10.35 10.04 -4.12
C ALA A 51 -10.08 8.61 -4.63
N LEU A 52 -8.95 8.02 -4.23
CA LEU A 52 -8.57 6.66 -4.64
C LEU A 52 -8.85 5.59 -3.59
N LEU A 53 -8.86 5.95 -2.31
CA LEU A 53 -8.99 5.02 -1.18
C LEU A 53 -10.19 5.39 -0.31
N PRO A 54 -10.76 4.42 0.43
CA PRO A 54 -11.87 4.68 1.34
C PRO A 54 -11.49 5.56 2.54
N ASP A 55 -10.19 5.65 2.87
CA ASP A 55 -9.67 6.50 3.94
C ASP A 55 -8.23 6.91 3.63
N VAL A 56 -7.69 7.89 4.36
CA VAL A 56 -6.30 8.34 4.22
C VAL A 56 -5.40 7.48 5.10
N PRO A 57 -4.53 6.63 4.52
CA PRO A 57 -3.58 5.86 5.30
C PRO A 57 -2.48 6.76 5.89
N SER A 58 -2.03 6.41 7.08
CA SER A 58 -0.87 7.02 7.77
C SER A 58 0.26 6.02 7.96
N GLY A 59 -0.02 4.73 7.73
CA GLY A 59 0.96 3.67 7.80
C GLY A 59 0.79 2.61 6.71
N TRP A 60 1.72 1.67 6.68
CA TRP A 60 1.70 0.51 5.81
C TRP A 60 2.46 -0.66 6.44
N ARG A 61 2.23 -1.87 5.92
CA ARG A 61 3.02 -3.06 6.25
C ARG A 61 3.11 -4.02 5.06
N PRO A 62 4.27 -4.68 4.85
CA PRO A 62 4.36 -5.82 3.95
C PRO A 62 3.56 -7.01 4.47
N THR A 63 3.00 -7.80 3.56
CA THR A 63 2.54 -9.16 3.80
C THR A 63 3.20 -10.10 2.80
N PRO A 64 3.19 -11.43 3.01
CA PRO A 64 3.81 -12.37 2.07
C PRO A 64 3.20 -12.32 0.66
N ASP A 65 1.95 -11.90 0.59
CA ASP A 65 1.07 -11.86 -0.58
C ASP A 65 0.67 -10.44 -1.00
N GLY A 66 1.26 -9.39 -0.41
CA GLY A 66 0.79 -8.03 -0.68
C GLY A 66 1.37 -6.94 0.21
N ILE A 67 0.68 -5.80 0.22
CA ILE A 67 0.93 -4.65 1.08
C ILE A 67 -0.40 -4.23 1.70
N THR A 68 -0.44 -4.06 3.02
CA THR A 68 -1.58 -3.45 3.71
C THR A 68 -1.26 -1.99 3.99
N LEU A 69 -2.13 -1.07 3.56
CA LEU A 69 -2.14 0.32 4.02
C LEU A 69 -2.96 0.40 5.30
N THR A 70 -2.49 1.16 6.29
CA THR A 70 -3.08 1.24 7.62
C THR A 70 -3.28 2.68 8.06
N LYS A 71 -4.14 2.87 9.05
CA LYS A 71 -4.26 4.11 9.82
C LYS A 71 -3.11 4.23 10.82
N GLU A 72 -3.07 5.38 11.50
CA GLU A 72 -2.08 5.68 12.54
C GLU A 72 -2.00 4.63 13.65
N GLN A 73 -3.14 4.02 14.02
CA GLN A 73 -3.23 3.01 15.08
C GLN A 73 -3.19 1.57 14.52
N GLY A 74 -2.71 1.38 13.29
CA GLY A 74 -2.49 0.06 12.70
C GLY A 74 -3.73 -0.62 12.10
N GLN A 75 -4.92 0.00 12.16
CA GLN A 75 -6.11 -0.56 11.51
C GLN A 75 -5.95 -0.56 9.98
N SER A 76 -6.34 -1.64 9.32
CA SER A 76 -6.29 -1.75 7.86
C SER A 76 -7.23 -0.74 7.19
N VAL A 77 -6.69 -0.02 6.21
CA VAL A 77 -7.44 0.85 5.29
C VAL A 77 -7.69 0.13 3.97
N ALA A 78 -6.63 -0.44 3.40
CA ALA A 78 -6.69 -1.10 2.10
C ALA A 78 -5.63 -2.20 2.02
N PHE A 79 -5.96 -3.29 1.34
CA PHE A 79 -5.03 -4.38 1.06
C PHE A 79 -4.77 -4.48 -0.44
N PHE A 80 -3.52 -4.35 -0.83
CA PHE A 80 -3.08 -4.52 -2.21
C PHE A 80 -2.41 -5.88 -2.35
N SER A 81 -3.06 -6.78 -3.09
CA SER A 81 -2.52 -8.09 -3.42
C SER A 81 -1.34 -7.94 -4.38
N LYS A 82 -0.28 -8.71 -4.16
CA LYS A 82 0.89 -8.77 -5.04
C LYS A 82 0.53 -9.48 -6.34
N GLU A 83 0.70 -8.77 -7.44
CA GLU A 83 0.53 -9.26 -8.81
C GLU A 83 1.88 -9.42 -9.52
N LYS A 84 1.88 -9.93 -10.75
CA LYS A 84 3.11 -10.10 -11.55
C LYS A 84 3.89 -8.80 -11.72
N GLU A 85 3.18 -7.68 -11.91
CA GLU A 85 3.75 -6.38 -12.21
C GLU A 85 3.23 -5.30 -11.25
N GLY A 86 3.39 -5.52 -9.94
CA GLY A 86 3.03 -4.54 -8.91
C GLY A 86 2.01 -5.08 -7.92
N TYR A 87 1.15 -4.20 -7.40
CA TYR A 87 0.13 -4.59 -6.43
C TYR A 87 -1.23 -4.00 -6.82
N THR A 88 -2.30 -4.75 -6.57
CA THR A 88 -3.66 -4.39 -6.99
C THR A 88 -4.65 -4.56 -5.85
N LEU A 89 -5.58 -3.61 -5.74
CA LEU A 89 -6.75 -3.64 -4.87
C LEU A 89 -8.00 -3.55 -5.75
N ILE A 90 -9.00 -4.38 -5.48
CA ILE A 90 -10.34 -4.26 -6.08
C ILE A 90 -11.27 -3.72 -5.00
N LEU A 91 -11.86 -2.56 -5.25
CA LEU A 91 -12.84 -1.94 -4.36
C LEU A 91 -14.21 -2.60 -4.50
N PRO A 92 -15.11 -2.45 -3.50
CA PRO A 92 -16.46 -3.04 -3.55
C PRO A 92 -17.33 -2.58 -4.73
N ASP A 93 -17.02 -1.42 -5.32
CA ASP A 93 -17.66 -0.89 -6.52
C ASP A 93 -17.15 -1.53 -7.83
N GLY A 94 -16.19 -2.45 -7.74
CA GLY A 94 -15.54 -3.12 -8.87
C GLY A 94 -14.36 -2.34 -9.46
N SER A 95 -14.08 -1.13 -8.95
CA SER A 95 -12.97 -0.32 -9.44
C SER A 95 -11.63 -0.87 -8.94
N ALA A 96 -10.66 -0.99 -9.86
CA ALA A 96 -9.30 -1.38 -9.50
C ALA A 96 -8.45 -0.18 -9.07
N ARG A 97 -7.56 -0.40 -8.11
CA ARG A 97 -6.45 0.49 -7.74
C ARG A 97 -5.16 -0.28 -7.88
N THR A 98 -4.15 0.34 -8.48
CA THR A 98 -2.83 -0.27 -8.62
C THR A 98 -1.78 0.54 -7.89
N LEU A 99 -0.78 -0.15 -7.35
CA LEU A 99 0.33 0.44 -6.62
C LEU A 99 1.64 -0.09 -7.21
N HIS A 100 2.43 0.81 -7.79
CA HIS A 100 3.69 0.48 -8.46
C HIS A 100 4.85 1.26 -7.86
N LYS A 101 5.95 0.58 -7.58
CA LYS A 101 7.17 1.22 -7.08
C LYS A 101 7.78 2.04 -8.22
N GLN A 102 8.12 3.30 -7.96
CA GLN A 102 8.88 4.10 -8.91
C GLN A 102 10.33 3.61 -8.95
N PRO A 103 10.98 3.63 -10.13
CA PRO A 103 12.37 3.20 -10.29
C PRO A 103 13.36 4.11 -9.55
#